data_AF-A0A1J7BU41-F1
#
_entry.id   AF-A0A1J7BU41-F1
#
_cell.length_a   1.000
_cell.length_b   1.000
_cell.length_c   1.000
_cell.angle_alpha   90.00
_cell.angle_beta   90.00
_cell.angle_gamma   90.00
#
_symmetry.space_group_name_H-M   'P 1'
#
loop_
_entity.id
_entity.type
_entity.pdbx_description
1 polymer ?
#
loop_
_entity_poly.entity_id
_entity_poly.type
_entity_poly.pdbx_seq_one_letter_code
_entity_poly.pdbx_strand_id
1 'polypeptide(L)'
;MSTNHNRIKVADLETNQPNKILKTNLNGELEFSDANNLQTENYNALDCTSEGKTLDARQGKVLKDMINNKTVNLASDAETQINTSISEDNKIVSRSKLFNWWQWVKSQTQTISGAWNFSNKVTLRSGTKDIPPLIIPNGTLTSPYQNGAIERDENGQLWETNLGIRSRILTTADQIVLVPYKTPGLIQTNISGPISATNQSTSLNTKIGSIKNSSVLRLNLINEVYFSTTSPSLGNIEPTDAKTEIYLKINNGLFSSNYTGISTTNQVKIIEFSGLKNNGLKNYQSAFITQIQNSNLALAQWSTLSFFTQNIKDGVTTNGEATYYLRDELNTRTFGASEASFSFVFVNTVTYDDSTNIKGQNKSKLIRLNSLAIYLETIR
;
A
#
# COMPACT_ATOMS: atom_id res chain seq x y z
N MET A 1 19.79 91.49 25.53
CA MET A 1 20.43 90.60 24.54
C MET A 1 21.79 91.19 24.20
N SER A 2 22.87 90.66 24.78
CA SER A 2 24.22 90.99 24.34
C SER A 2 24.56 90.09 23.14
N THR A 3 24.84 90.70 22.01
CA THR A 3 25.33 89.99 20.84
C THR A 3 26.84 89.74 21.04
N ASN A 4 27.22 88.56 21.53
CA ASN A 4 28.60 88.04 21.48
C ASN A 4 28.96 87.73 20.01
N HIS A 5 29.05 88.76 19.19
CA HIS A 5 29.53 88.64 17.82
C HIS A 5 31.00 89.06 17.85
N ASN A 6 31.88 88.19 17.37
CA ASN A 6 33.28 88.53 17.17
C ASN A 6 33.34 89.72 16.21
N ARG A 7 33.54 90.92 16.75
CA ARG A 7 33.70 92.14 15.96
C ARG A 7 35.18 92.24 15.59
N ILE A 8 35.49 91.96 14.34
CA ILE A 8 36.79 92.32 13.75
C ILE A 8 36.82 93.85 13.70
N LYS A 9 37.78 94.50 14.39
CA LYS A 9 38.02 95.92 14.18
C LYS A 9 38.85 96.08 12.91
N VAL A 10 38.64 97.17 12.18
CA VAL A 10 39.45 97.47 10.97
C VAL A 10 40.95 97.49 11.31
N ALA A 11 41.31 97.98 12.51
CA ALA A 11 42.68 97.94 13.00
C ALA A 11 43.28 96.52 13.09
N ASP A 12 42.47 95.49 13.37
CA ASP A 12 42.92 94.09 13.42
C ASP A 12 43.22 93.54 12.01
N LEU A 13 42.74 94.21 10.94
CA LEU A 13 43.05 93.89 9.55
C LEU A 13 44.19 94.76 8.98
N GLU A 14 44.49 95.90 9.61
CA GLU A 14 45.53 96.85 9.16
C GLU A 14 46.93 96.49 9.67
N THR A 15 47.05 95.71 10.74
CA THR A 15 48.31 95.08 11.15
C THR A 15 48.59 93.84 10.32
N ASN A 16 49.08 94.04 9.09
CA ASN A 16 49.57 92.93 8.25
C ASN A 16 50.85 92.32 8.86
N GLN A 17 50.71 91.23 9.61
CA GLN A 17 51.84 90.38 9.97
C GLN A 17 51.99 89.26 8.92
N PRO A 18 53.04 89.26 8.09
CA PRO A 18 53.24 88.22 7.10
C PRO A 18 53.34 86.84 7.78
N ASN A 19 52.74 85.83 7.14
CA ASN A 19 52.66 84.44 7.62
C ASN A 19 51.87 84.21 8.91
N LYS A 20 50.92 85.09 9.27
CA LYS A 20 49.95 84.84 10.34
C LYS A 20 48.52 84.85 9.84
N ILE A 21 47.66 84.13 10.55
CA ILE A 21 46.21 84.07 10.33
C ILE A 21 45.48 84.53 11.58
N LEU A 22 44.31 85.15 11.40
CA LEU A 22 43.43 85.50 12.51
C LEU A 22 42.54 84.29 12.85
N LYS A 23 42.61 83.78 14.08
CA LYS A 23 41.76 82.69 14.59
C LYS A 23 41.05 83.12 15.87
N THR A 24 39.99 82.41 16.21
CA THR A 24 39.31 82.59 17.51
C THR A 24 39.95 81.65 18.53
N ASN A 25 40.33 82.15 19.70
CA ASN A 25 40.87 81.35 20.80
C ASN A 25 39.75 80.67 21.61
N LEU A 26 40.11 79.86 22.62
CA LEU A 26 39.16 79.12 23.46
C LEU A 26 38.21 80.03 24.27
N ASN A 27 38.58 81.30 24.46
CA ASN A 27 37.75 82.29 25.16
C ASN A 27 36.83 83.06 24.20
N GLY A 28 36.86 82.77 22.90
CA GLY A 28 36.05 83.45 21.89
C GLY A 28 36.68 84.73 21.31
N GLU A 29 37.92 85.06 21.65
CA GLU A 29 38.61 86.28 21.21
C GLU A 29 39.43 86.03 19.94
N LEU A 30 39.62 87.06 19.11
CA LEU A 30 40.43 86.97 17.89
C LEU A 30 41.92 87.17 18.21
N GLU A 31 42.77 86.23 17.80
CA GLU A 31 44.23 86.28 17.95
C GLU A 31 44.94 85.92 16.65
N PHE A 32 46.15 86.47 16.45
CA PHE A 32 47.01 86.09 15.33
C PHE A 32 47.82 84.84 15.68
N SER A 33 47.67 83.79 14.88
CA SER A 33 48.46 82.55 14.97
C SER A 33 49.36 82.43 13.74
N ASP A 34 50.56 81.87 13.91
CA ASP A 34 51.40 81.55 12.75
C ASP A 34 50.67 80.60 11.80
N ALA A 35 50.70 80.91 10.49
CA ALA A 35 50.08 80.11 9.44
C ALA A 35 50.67 78.69 9.38
N ASN A 36 51.92 78.54 9.82
CA ASN A 36 52.61 77.25 9.90
C ASN A 36 52.14 76.39 11.09
N ASN A 37 51.47 76.99 12.07
CA ASN A 37 50.92 76.34 13.27
C ASN A 37 49.41 76.14 13.16
N LEU A 38 48.86 75.99 11.95
CA LEU A 38 47.53 75.43 11.73
C LEU A 38 47.52 73.98 12.21
N GLN A 39 47.39 73.80 13.52
CA GLN A 39 47.30 72.50 14.15
C GLN A 39 46.13 71.74 13.53
N THR A 40 46.43 70.56 13.02
CA THR A 40 45.54 69.49 12.56
C THR A 40 44.50 69.05 13.60
N GLU A 41 44.49 69.64 14.78
CA GLU A 41 43.58 69.36 15.90
C GLU A 41 42.14 69.85 15.64
N ASN A 42 41.94 70.74 14.65
CA ASN A 42 40.61 71.11 14.14
C ASN A 42 40.14 70.25 12.95
N TYR A 43 40.89 69.20 12.59
CA TYR A 43 40.42 68.22 11.61
C TYR A 43 39.37 67.35 12.29
N ASN A 44 38.08 67.57 11.96
CA ASN A 44 36.94 66.71 12.36
C ASN A 44 37.06 65.32 11.69
N ALA A 45 38.13 64.59 11.99
CA ALA A 45 38.22 63.18 11.71
C ALA A 45 37.11 62.50 12.53
N LEU A 46 36.35 61.63 11.85
CA LEU A 46 35.32 60.81 12.44
C LEU A 46 35.96 59.81 13.41
N ASP A 47 36.20 60.23 14.63
CA ASP A 47 36.45 59.33 15.75
C ASP A 47 35.08 58.85 16.26
N CYS A 48 34.80 57.56 16.02
CA CYS A 48 33.55 56.89 16.37
C CYS A 48 33.41 56.58 17.87
N THR A 49 34.28 57.11 18.74
CA THR A 49 34.26 56.84 20.19
C THR A 49 33.47 57.85 21.02
N SER A 50 32.97 58.95 20.44
CA SER A 50 32.21 59.99 21.15
C SER A 50 30.82 60.22 20.54
N GLU A 51 29.76 60.05 21.33
CA GLU A 51 28.37 60.37 20.93
C GLU A 51 28.20 61.89 20.64
N GLY A 52 27.34 62.23 19.67
CA GLY A 52 26.93 63.62 19.41
C GLY A 52 27.64 64.34 18.24
N LYS A 53 28.61 63.72 17.57
CA LYS A 53 29.18 64.27 16.33
C LYS A 53 28.19 64.10 15.17
N THR A 54 27.83 65.19 14.49
CA THR A 54 26.94 65.18 13.32
C THR A 54 27.75 65.18 12.01
N LEU A 55 27.37 64.33 11.06
CA LEU A 55 27.97 64.33 9.72
C LEU A 55 27.54 65.59 8.97
N ASP A 56 28.49 66.31 8.37
CA ASP A 56 28.12 67.34 7.41
C ASP A 56 27.55 66.71 6.12
N ALA A 57 26.84 67.49 5.31
CA ALA A 57 26.20 66.99 4.09
C ALA A 57 27.19 66.38 3.07
N ARG A 58 28.45 66.81 3.08
CA ARG A 58 29.50 66.29 2.19
C ARG A 58 29.96 64.91 2.68
N GLN A 59 30.18 64.76 3.97
CA GLN A 59 30.55 63.49 4.62
C GLN A 59 29.42 62.46 4.48
N GLY A 60 28.16 62.88 4.68
CA GLY A 60 26.99 62.02 4.47
C GLY A 60 26.85 61.54 3.02
N LYS A 61 27.15 62.39 2.03
CA LYS A 61 27.18 62.01 0.62
C LYS A 61 28.29 60.98 0.34
N VAL A 62 29.51 61.22 0.82
CA VAL A 62 30.63 60.28 0.65
C VAL A 62 30.30 58.92 1.29
N LEU A 63 29.73 58.90 2.50
CA LEU A 63 29.33 57.65 3.14
C LEU A 63 28.23 56.92 2.37
N LYS A 64 27.21 57.64 1.88
CA LYS A 64 26.14 57.06 1.05
C LYS A 64 26.69 56.50 -0.25
N ASP A 65 27.61 57.19 -0.90
CA ASP A 65 28.26 56.74 -2.13
C ASP A 65 29.13 55.51 -1.85
N MET A 66 29.85 55.47 -0.71
CA MET A 66 30.60 54.29 -0.26
C MET A 66 29.68 53.09 0.02
N ILE A 67 28.52 53.30 0.63
CA ILE A 67 27.53 52.24 0.90
C ILE A 67 26.92 51.73 -0.40
N ASN A 68 26.49 52.63 -1.28
CA ASN A 68 25.85 52.28 -2.55
C ASN A 68 26.83 51.59 -3.52
N ASN A 69 28.10 52.01 -3.51
CA ASN A 69 29.15 51.42 -4.34
C ASN A 69 29.86 50.24 -3.66
N LYS A 70 29.45 49.84 -2.44
CA LYS A 70 30.00 48.65 -1.79
C LYS A 70 29.58 47.44 -2.61
N THR A 71 30.49 47.02 -3.48
CA THR A 71 30.31 45.84 -4.31
C THR A 71 30.47 44.64 -3.39
N VAL A 72 29.35 44.04 -3.02
CA VAL A 72 29.34 42.78 -2.28
C VAL A 72 29.46 41.65 -3.30
N ASN A 73 30.40 40.74 -3.09
CA ASN A 73 30.51 39.54 -3.91
C ASN A 73 29.31 38.62 -3.63
N LEU A 74 28.41 38.51 -4.59
CA LEU A 74 27.27 37.61 -4.53
C LEU A 74 27.68 36.23 -5.01
N ALA A 75 27.31 35.19 -4.28
CA ALA A 75 27.49 33.82 -4.73
C ALA A 75 26.72 33.58 -6.04
N SER A 76 27.36 32.94 -7.02
CA SER A 76 26.77 32.46 -8.27
C SER A 76 25.89 31.23 -8.03
N ASP A 77 25.10 30.85 -9.04
CA ASP A 77 24.21 29.70 -8.91
C ASP A 77 25.01 28.40 -8.82
N ALA A 78 26.10 28.29 -9.60
CA ALA A 78 27.05 27.19 -9.55
C ALA A 78 27.70 27.03 -8.17
N GLU A 79 27.95 28.13 -7.46
CA GLU A 79 28.52 28.12 -6.11
C GLU A 79 27.50 27.70 -5.03
N THR A 80 26.20 27.83 -5.32
CA THR A 80 25.13 27.37 -4.41
C THR A 80 24.62 25.96 -4.72
N GLN A 81 24.89 25.43 -5.92
CA GLN A 81 24.45 24.13 -6.41
C GLN A 81 25.61 23.13 -6.43
N ILE A 82 26.16 22.84 -5.25
CA ILE A 82 27.36 22.03 -5.08
C ILE A 82 27.03 20.62 -4.59
N ASN A 83 27.87 19.64 -4.94
CA ASN A 83 27.81 18.25 -4.49
C ASN A 83 28.99 17.86 -3.59
N THR A 84 29.80 18.84 -3.19
CA THR A 84 30.99 18.68 -2.34
C THR A 84 31.02 19.76 -1.26
N SER A 85 31.78 19.53 -0.21
CA SER A 85 32.07 20.55 0.80
C SER A 85 32.91 21.69 0.17
N ILE A 86 32.61 22.93 0.52
CA ILE A 86 33.37 24.12 0.13
C ILE A 86 33.82 24.88 1.37
N SER A 87 34.98 25.53 1.30
CA SER A 87 35.45 26.42 2.36
C SER A 87 34.69 27.75 2.36
N GLU A 88 34.44 28.31 3.54
CA GLU A 88 33.82 29.63 3.70
C GLU A 88 34.61 30.71 2.93
N ASP A 89 33.95 31.43 2.04
CA ASP A 89 34.57 32.42 1.14
C ASP A 89 34.00 33.85 1.28
N ASN A 90 33.24 34.10 2.35
CA ASN A 90 32.60 35.38 2.69
C ASN A 90 31.66 35.96 1.61
N LYS A 91 31.22 35.16 0.63
CA LYS A 91 30.22 35.62 -0.35
C LYS A 91 28.84 35.69 0.27
N ILE A 92 28.04 36.65 -0.20
CA ILE A 92 26.65 36.80 0.26
C ILE A 92 25.69 36.07 -0.69
N VAL A 93 24.81 35.26 -0.12
CA VAL A 93 23.68 34.66 -0.85
C VAL A 93 22.48 35.59 -0.75
N SER A 94 22.00 36.10 -1.90
CA SER A 94 20.78 36.90 -1.91
C SER A 94 19.54 36.04 -1.62
N ARG A 95 18.48 36.66 -1.06
CA ARG A 95 17.18 35.98 -0.83
C ARG A 95 16.62 35.34 -2.11
N SER A 96 16.74 36.02 -3.24
CA SER A 96 16.28 35.48 -4.53
C SER A 96 17.03 34.20 -4.90
N LYS A 97 18.35 34.15 -4.64
CA LYS A 97 19.15 32.96 -4.92
C LYS A 97 18.80 31.81 -4.00
N LEU A 98 18.63 32.07 -2.71
CA LEU A 98 18.16 31.05 -1.77
C LEU A 98 16.81 30.46 -2.20
N PHE A 99 15.89 31.31 -2.67
CA PHE A 99 14.60 30.84 -3.19
C PHE A 99 14.76 29.99 -4.46
N ASN A 100 15.56 30.44 -5.42
CA ASN A 100 15.81 29.70 -6.66
C ASN A 100 16.51 28.35 -6.39
N TRP A 101 17.48 28.34 -5.48
CA TRP A 101 18.12 27.12 -4.99
C TRP A 101 17.09 26.16 -4.40
N TRP A 102 16.15 26.64 -3.57
CA TRP A 102 15.08 25.81 -3.03
C TRP A 102 14.13 25.27 -4.11
N GLN A 103 13.79 26.07 -5.12
CA GLN A 103 13.01 25.58 -6.27
C GLN A 103 13.77 24.49 -7.04
N TRP A 104 15.08 24.68 -7.24
CA TRP A 104 15.95 23.70 -7.86
C TRP A 104 15.99 22.40 -7.04
N VAL A 105 16.25 22.43 -5.73
CA VAL A 105 16.26 21.24 -4.85
C VAL A 105 14.97 20.42 -4.98
N LYS A 106 13.79 21.08 -5.01
CA LYS A 106 12.49 20.42 -5.18
C LYS A 106 12.30 19.74 -6.55
N SER A 107 13.03 20.17 -7.58
CA SER A 107 12.98 19.57 -8.92
C SER A 107 13.90 18.35 -9.06
N GLN A 108 14.85 18.16 -8.14
CA GLN A 108 15.83 17.09 -8.20
C GLN A 108 15.34 15.82 -7.49
N THR A 109 15.80 14.67 -7.96
CA THR A 109 15.74 13.42 -7.19
C THR A 109 16.69 13.53 -6.00
N GLN A 110 16.18 13.35 -4.79
CA GLN A 110 16.97 13.40 -3.56
C GLN A 110 17.33 11.98 -3.11
N THR A 111 18.62 11.72 -2.91
CA THR A 111 19.10 10.52 -2.23
C THR A 111 19.49 10.88 -0.80
N ILE A 112 18.75 10.34 0.17
CA ILE A 112 19.01 10.55 1.59
C ILE A 112 19.80 9.34 2.10
N SER A 113 21.06 9.55 2.48
CA SER A 113 21.93 8.50 3.02
C SER A 113 21.96 8.45 4.56
N GLY A 114 21.30 9.38 5.23
CA GLY A 114 21.27 9.50 6.70
C GLY A 114 19.87 9.34 7.30
N ALA A 115 19.80 9.24 8.62
CA ALA A 115 18.53 9.19 9.34
C ALA A 115 17.79 10.54 9.24
N TRP A 116 16.53 10.51 8.78
CA TRP A 116 15.66 11.67 8.76
C TRP A 116 14.49 11.46 9.73
N ASN A 117 14.30 12.43 10.62
CA ASN A 117 13.16 12.48 11.53
C ASN A 117 12.20 13.56 11.04
N PHE A 118 11.01 13.16 10.60
CA PHE A 118 9.95 14.10 10.26
C PHE A 118 9.11 14.35 11.53
N SER A 119 9.03 15.61 11.97
CA SER A 119 8.23 16.01 13.14
C SER A 119 6.71 15.99 12.87
N ASN A 120 6.31 15.75 11.63
CA ASN A 120 4.92 15.69 11.19
C ASN A 120 4.77 14.57 10.15
N LYS A 121 3.57 14.42 9.58
CA LYS A 121 3.28 13.40 8.57
C LYS A 121 4.06 13.61 7.27
N VAL A 122 4.48 12.51 6.67
CA VAL A 122 4.92 12.46 5.28
C VAL A 122 3.68 12.29 4.40
N THR A 123 3.43 13.23 3.50
CA THR A 123 2.35 13.12 2.50
C THR A 123 2.97 12.81 1.15
N LEU A 124 2.57 11.68 0.55
CA LEU A 124 3.05 11.23 -0.74
C LEU A 124 2.05 11.61 -1.83
N ARG A 125 2.54 11.93 -3.03
CA ARG A 125 1.67 12.14 -4.21
C ARG A 125 0.97 10.82 -4.59
N SER A 126 -0.14 10.90 -5.33
CA SER A 126 -0.72 9.69 -5.93
C SER A 126 0.29 9.05 -6.88
N GLY A 127 0.46 7.73 -6.79
CA GLY A 127 1.32 6.99 -7.69
C GLY A 127 0.64 6.60 -9.00
N THR A 128 1.45 6.24 -9.97
CA THR A 128 1.03 5.53 -11.18
C THR A 128 1.57 4.10 -11.14
N LYS A 129 1.19 3.26 -12.12
CA LYS A 129 1.75 1.91 -12.27
C LYS A 129 3.28 1.92 -12.35
N ASP A 130 3.86 2.91 -13.02
CA ASP A 130 5.30 3.00 -13.28
C ASP A 130 6.03 3.84 -12.23
N ILE A 131 5.32 4.70 -11.50
CA ILE A 131 5.87 5.60 -10.49
C ILE A 131 5.05 5.44 -9.19
N PRO A 132 5.28 4.37 -8.42
CA PRO A 132 4.58 4.17 -7.16
C PRO A 132 4.95 5.28 -6.15
N PRO A 133 4.06 5.58 -5.19
CA PRO A 133 4.27 6.68 -4.25
C PRO A 133 5.28 6.34 -3.15
N LEU A 134 5.47 5.05 -2.84
CA LEU A 134 6.41 4.52 -1.88
C LEU A 134 6.93 3.17 -2.36
N ILE A 135 8.25 2.99 -2.33
CA ILE A 135 8.92 1.69 -2.49
C ILE A 135 9.74 1.47 -1.23
N ILE A 136 9.49 0.36 -0.54
CA ILE A 136 10.36 -0.13 0.54
C ILE A 136 11.31 -1.14 -0.09
N PRO A 137 12.63 -0.87 -0.15
CA PRO A 137 13.59 -1.75 -0.80
C PRO A 137 13.73 -3.07 -0.03
N ASN A 138 14.09 -4.13 -0.75
CA ASN A 138 14.47 -5.41 -0.14
C ASN A 138 15.78 -5.25 0.64
N GLY A 139 15.91 -5.97 1.75
CA GLY A 139 17.17 -6.04 2.48
C GLY A 139 17.11 -6.98 3.67
N THR A 140 18.20 -7.03 4.43
CA THR A 140 18.23 -7.74 5.70
C THR A 140 17.39 -6.99 6.72
N LEU A 141 16.48 -7.69 7.39
CA LEU A 141 15.60 -7.11 8.40
C LEU A 141 16.42 -6.63 9.61
N THR A 142 16.05 -5.48 10.19
CA THR A 142 16.74 -4.90 11.33
C THR A 142 16.82 -5.87 12.52
N SER A 143 17.92 -5.81 13.27
CA SER A 143 18.11 -6.56 14.51
C SER A 143 18.86 -5.70 15.52
N PRO A 144 18.35 -5.53 16.77
CA PRO A 144 17.10 -6.08 17.28
C PRO A 144 15.87 -5.46 16.59
N TYR A 145 14.74 -6.16 16.68
CA TYR A 145 13.48 -5.74 16.05
C TYR A 145 13.06 -4.36 16.55
N GLN A 146 12.66 -3.47 15.63
CA GLN A 146 12.25 -2.12 15.97
C GLN A 146 10.73 -2.00 15.97
N ASN A 147 10.14 -1.69 17.13
CA ASN A 147 8.69 -1.54 17.25
C ASN A 147 8.16 -0.44 16.31
N GLY A 148 7.12 -0.75 15.54
CA GLY A 148 6.55 0.14 14.51
C GLY A 148 7.23 0.07 13.15
N ALA A 149 8.27 -0.76 12.98
CA ALA A 149 8.95 -0.90 11.69
C ALA A 149 8.09 -1.63 10.66
N ILE A 150 8.13 -1.15 9.41
CA ILE A 150 7.66 -1.84 8.22
C ILE A 150 8.88 -2.06 7.32
N GLU A 151 9.20 -3.31 7.03
CA GLU A 151 10.44 -3.71 6.37
C GLU A 151 10.16 -4.73 5.27
N ARG A 152 11.05 -4.83 4.29
CA ARG A 152 10.96 -5.85 3.24
C ARG A 152 12.22 -6.71 3.26
N ASP A 153 12.04 -8.02 3.36
CA ASP A 153 13.17 -8.95 3.41
C ASP A 153 13.87 -9.11 2.04
N GLU A 154 14.96 -9.87 2.01
CA GLU A 154 15.74 -10.17 0.80
C GLU A 154 14.90 -10.86 -0.30
N ASN A 155 13.86 -11.60 0.10
CA ASN A 155 12.92 -12.27 -0.81
C ASN A 155 11.75 -11.38 -1.25
N GLY A 156 11.74 -10.11 -0.84
CA GLY A 156 10.69 -9.16 -1.18
C GLY A 156 9.41 -9.28 -0.35
N GLN A 157 9.40 -10.07 0.73
CA GLN A 157 8.25 -10.21 1.62
C GLN A 157 8.19 -9.02 2.58
N LEU A 158 6.98 -8.50 2.81
CA LEU A 158 6.77 -7.36 3.69
C LEU A 158 6.53 -7.85 5.13
N TRP A 159 7.13 -7.16 6.10
CA TRP A 159 7.07 -7.47 7.52
C TRP A 159 6.68 -6.22 8.29
N GLU A 160 5.92 -6.39 9.36
CA GLU A 160 5.73 -5.38 10.40
C GLU A 160 6.30 -5.88 11.73
N THR A 161 6.70 -4.95 12.60
CA THR A 161 7.06 -5.26 13.98
C THR A 161 6.14 -4.50 14.92
N ASN A 162 5.44 -5.20 15.80
CA ASN A 162 4.58 -4.61 16.82
C ASN A 162 4.78 -5.33 18.16
N LEU A 163 4.93 -4.56 19.24
CA LEU A 163 5.21 -5.04 20.60
C LEU A 163 6.40 -6.01 20.68
N GLY A 164 7.43 -5.77 19.86
CA GLY A 164 8.61 -6.64 19.78
C GLY A 164 8.38 -7.96 19.04
N ILE A 165 7.20 -8.18 18.47
CA ILE A 165 6.88 -9.33 17.62
C ILE A 165 6.97 -8.89 16.17
N ARG A 166 7.79 -9.59 15.39
CA ARG A 166 7.90 -9.40 13.95
C ARG A 166 6.99 -10.38 13.22
N SER A 167 6.06 -9.85 12.43
CA SER A 167 5.04 -10.61 11.71
C SER A 167 5.11 -10.29 10.23
N ARG A 168 4.97 -11.32 9.38
CA ARG A 168 4.91 -11.12 7.93
C ARG A 168 3.54 -10.59 7.54
N ILE A 169 3.49 -9.51 6.77
CA ILE A 169 2.26 -9.00 6.16
C ILE A 169 1.89 -9.92 5.00
N LEU A 170 0.68 -10.46 5.06
CA LEU A 170 0.16 -11.39 4.07
C LEU A 170 -0.35 -10.62 2.85
N THR A 171 0.07 -11.07 1.67
CA THR A 171 -0.30 -10.51 0.37
C THR A 171 -1.02 -11.56 -0.48
N THR A 172 -1.53 -11.15 -1.64
CA THR A 172 -2.12 -12.08 -2.61
C THR A 172 -1.09 -13.09 -3.16
N ALA A 173 0.21 -12.78 -3.09
CA ALA A 173 1.27 -13.71 -3.48
C ALA A 173 1.40 -14.89 -2.52
N ASP A 174 0.95 -14.76 -1.27
CA ASP A 174 1.00 -15.83 -0.27
C ASP A 174 -0.01 -16.95 -0.50
N GLN A 175 -1.00 -16.70 -1.37
CA GLN A 175 -2.07 -17.64 -1.70
C GLN A 175 -2.77 -18.21 -0.45
N ILE A 176 -2.93 -17.43 0.63
CA ILE A 176 -3.47 -17.97 1.90
C ILE A 176 -4.96 -18.29 1.76
N VAL A 177 -5.69 -17.43 1.06
CA VAL A 177 -6.97 -17.80 0.49
C VAL A 177 -6.69 -18.27 -0.94
N LEU A 178 -6.64 -19.59 -1.12
CA LEU A 178 -6.37 -20.22 -2.42
C LEU A 178 -7.53 -20.04 -3.40
N VAL A 179 -8.73 -19.93 -2.82
CA VAL A 179 -9.97 -19.58 -3.50
C VAL A 179 -10.67 -18.53 -2.65
N PRO A 180 -10.30 -17.24 -2.73
CA PRO A 180 -11.16 -16.19 -2.27
C PRO A 180 -12.22 -16.03 -3.36
N TYR A 181 -13.15 -16.99 -3.49
CA TYR A 181 -14.25 -16.80 -4.41
C TYR A 181 -15.29 -15.91 -3.75
N LYS A 182 -14.96 -14.61 -3.74
CA LYS A 182 -15.95 -13.55 -3.86
C LYS A 182 -16.44 -13.62 -5.31
N THR A 183 -17.30 -14.58 -5.59
CA THR A 183 -18.11 -14.56 -6.81
C THR A 183 -18.74 -13.16 -6.85
N PRO A 184 -18.70 -12.42 -7.96
CA PRO A 184 -19.47 -11.18 -8.05
C PRO A 184 -20.99 -11.45 -8.11
N GLY A 185 -21.45 -12.72 -8.11
CA GLY A 185 -22.87 -13.06 -8.15
C GLY A 185 -23.18 -14.49 -7.72
N LEU A 186 -24.26 -14.64 -6.95
CA LEU A 186 -24.79 -15.91 -6.43
C LEU A 186 -24.72 -17.04 -7.46
N ILE A 187 -24.05 -18.17 -7.14
CA ILE A 187 -24.23 -19.40 -7.93
C ILE A 187 -25.61 -19.93 -7.59
N GLN A 188 -26.50 -19.90 -8.58
CA GLN A 188 -27.87 -20.32 -8.42
C GLN A 188 -28.19 -21.48 -9.36
N THR A 189 -28.65 -22.60 -8.79
CA THR A 189 -29.15 -23.75 -9.56
C THR A 189 -30.63 -23.90 -9.27
N ASN A 190 -31.49 -23.95 -10.31
CA ASN A 190 -32.94 -24.04 -10.16
C ASN A 190 -33.53 -25.21 -10.95
N ILE A 191 -34.53 -25.87 -10.39
CA ILE A 191 -35.50 -26.68 -11.14
C ILE A 191 -36.87 -26.17 -10.74
N SER A 192 -37.72 -25.94 -11.72
CA SER A 192 -39.11 -25.56 -11.51
C SER A 192 -39.99 -26.42 -12.41
N GLY A 193 -41.00 -27.06 -11.83
CA GLY A 193 -42.02 -27.79 -12.58
C GLY A 193 -42.47 -29.08 -11.91
N PRO A 194 -43.38 -29.81 -12.55
CA PRO A 194 -43.96 -31.04 -12.02
C PRO A 194 -43.29 -32.32 -12.58
N ILE A 195 -42.09 -32.26 -13.15
CA ILE A 195 -41.40 -33.42 -13.73
C ILE A 195 -40.11 -33.73 -12.97
N SER A 196 -39.64 -34.98 -13.06
CA SER A 196 -38.30 -35.32 -12.60
C SER A 196 -37.28 -34.59 -13.45
N ALA A 197 -36.31 -33.94 -12.80
CA ALA A 197 -35.30 -33.16 -13.50
C ALA A 197 -34.02 -33.06 -12.67
N THR A 198 -32.92 -32.80 -13.37
CA THR A 198 -31.62 -32.46 -12.80
C THR A 198 -31.11 -31.20 -13.47
N ASN A 199 -30.60 -30.27 -12.69
CA ASN A 199 -29.92 -29.07 -13.21
C ASN A 199 -28.62 -28.86 -12.43
N GLN A 200 -27.63 -28.26 -13.07
CA GLN A 200 -26.31 -28.05 -12.47
C GLN A 200 -25.73 -26.67 -12.78
N SER A 201 -24.90 -26.20 -11.87
CA SER A 201 -24.02 -25.04 -12.06
C SER A 201 -22.60 -25.41 -11.61
N THR A 202 -21.60 -24.70 -12.10
CA THR A 202 -20.20 -24.94 -11.73
C THR A 202 -19.55 -23.62 -11.30
N SER A 203 -18.73 -23.65 -10.26
CA SER A 203 -17.94 -22.51 -9.83
C SER A 203 -16.83 -22.19 -10.84
N LEU A 204 -16.15 -21.06 -10.65
CA LEU A 204 -14.87 -20.85 -11.33
C LEU A 204 -13.84 -21.88 -10.89
N ASN A 205 -12.83 -22.03 -11.75
CA ASN A 205 -11.71 -22.92 -11.56
C ASN A 205 -10.67 -22.31 -10.60
N THR A 206 -10.06 -23.13 -9.76
CA THR A 206 -8.85 -22.74 -9.02
C THR A 206 -7.69 -22.58 -9.98
N LYS A 207 -6.78 -21.65 -9.67
CA LYS A 207 -5.53 -21.51 -10.42
C LYS A 207 -4.64 -22.73 -10.15
N ILE A 208 -4.06 -23.31 -11.20
CA ILE A 208 -3.05 -24.37 -11.06
C ILE A 208 -1.91 -23.86 -10.17
N GLY A 209 -1.39 -24.73 -9.29
CA GLY A 209 -0.34 -24.40 -8.33
C GLY A 209 -0.84 -23.77 -7.03
N SER A 210 -2.15 -23.52 -6.89
CA SER A 210 -2.70 -22.96 -5.66
C SER A 210 -2.61 -23.97 -4.51
N ILE A 211 -3.03 -25.21 -4.73
CA ILE A 211 -2.99 -26.25 -3.69
C ILE A 211 -1.63 -26.93 -3.70
N LYS A 212 -0.97 -27.08 -2.54
CA LYS A 212 0.31 -27.80 -2.48
C LYS A 212 0.10 -29.31 -2.48
N ASN A 213 1.10 -30.07 -2.91
CA ASN A 213 1.05 -31.53 -2.93
C ASN A 213 0.92 -32.15 -1.54
N SER A 214 1.44 -31.47 -0.52
CA SER A 214 1.26 -31.82 0.89
C SER A 214 0.75 -30.61 1.66
N SER A 215 -0.55 -30.55 1.92
CA SER A 215 -1.18 -29.45 2.65
C SER A 215 -2.47 -29.88 3.34
N VAL A 216 -2.83 -29.13 4.38
CA VAL A 216 -4.16 -29.19 4.99
C VAL A 216 -4.91 -27.94 4.57
N LEU A 217 -6.10 -28.12 4.02
CA LEU A 217 -6.99 -27.07 3.58
C LEU A 217 -8.30 -27.14 4.36
N ARG A 218 -9.02 -26.03 4.41
CA ARG A 218 -10.37 -25.96 4.96
C ARG A 218 -11.34 -25.47 3.90
N LEU A 219 -12.33 -26.29 3.58
CA LEU A 219 -13.47 -25.91 2.75
C LEU A 219 -14.56 -25.35 3.66
N ASN A 220 -15.10 -24.19 3.29
CA ASN A 220 -16.31 -23.64 3.87
C ASN A 220 -17.34 -23.36 2.77
N LEU A 221 -18.57 -23.83 2.99
CA LEU A 221 -19.70 -23.68 2.10
C LEU A 221 -20.89 -23.15 2.89
N ILE A 222 -21.38 -21.97 2.53
CA ILE A 222 -22.63 -21.40 3.05
C ILE A 222 -23.62 -21.35 1.89
N ASN A 223 -24.69 -22.15 1.99
CA ASN A 223 -25.71 -22.25 0.97
C ASN A 223 -27.09 -22.01 1.57
N GLU A 224 -28.04 -21.62 0.75
CA GLU A 224 -29.46 -21.58 1.09
C GLU A 224 -30.22 -22.47 0.11
N VAL A 225 -30.94 -23.47 0.64
CA VAL A 225 -31.81 -24.34 -0.14
C VAL A 225 -33.23 -23.84 -0.01
N TYR A 226 -33.89 -23.62 -1.14
CA TYR A 226 -35.31 -23.28 -1.22
C TYR A 226 -36.06 -24.38 -1.96
N PHE A 227 -36.95 -25.07 -1.27
CA PHE A 227 -37.80 -26.13 -1.75
C PHE A 227 -39.25 -25.76 -1.44
N SER A 228 -39.99 -25.31 -2.44
CA SER A 228 -41.35 -24.78 -2.26
C SER A 228 -42.29 -25.26 -3.35
N THR A 229 -43.59 -25.13 -3.09
CA THR A 229 -44.60 -25.30 -4.13
C THR A 229 -44.69 -24.02 -4.96
N THR A 230 -44.66 -24.17 -6.28
CA THR A 230 -44.83 -23.04 -7.20
C THR A 230 -46.29 -22.58 -7.21
N SER A 231 -46.51 -21.29 -7.46
CA SER A 231 -47.86 -20.76 -7.73
C SER A 231 -48.09 -20.65 -9.24
N PRO A 232 -49.20 -21.16 -9.81
CA PRO A 232 -50.26 -21.93 -9.14
C PRO A 232 -49.80 -23.37 -8.77
N SER A 233 -50.37 -23.92 -7.70
CA SER A 233 -50.13 -25.33 -7.31
C SER A 233 -50.92 -26.25 -8.23
N LEU A 234 -50.30 -26.74 -9.29
CA LEU A 234 -50.84 -27.80 -10.15
C LEU A 234 -50.43 -29.17 -9.57
N GLY A 235 -51.33 -30.15 -9.62
CA GLY A 235 -51.08 -31.54 -9.19
C GLY A 235 -51.13 -31.76 -7.66
N ASN A 236 -51.23 -33.04 -7.26
CA ASN A 236 -51.41 -33.47 -5.87
C ASN A 236 -50.36 -34.50 -5.40
N ILE A 237 -49.54 -35.04 -6.31
CA ILE A 237 -48.49 -36.02 -5.98
C ILE A 237 -47.19 -35.27 -5.68
N GLU A 238 -46.70 -35.38 -4.45
CA GLU A 238 -45.42 -34.81 -4.04
C GLU A 238 -44.24 -35.56 -4.72
N PRO A 239 -43.09 -34.92 -4.92
CA PRO A 239 -41.87 -35.64 -5.32
C PRO A 239 -41.53 -36.73 -4.30
N THR A 240 -40.94 -37.82 -4.75
CA THR A 240 -40.41 -38.86 -3.87
C THR A 240 -39.09 -38.46 -3.24
N ASP A 241 -38.31 -37.60 -3.91
CA ASP A 241 -37.07 -37.06 -3.37
C ASP A 241 -36.75 -35.67 -3.98
N ALA A 242 -36.03 -34.87 -3.20
CA ALA A 242 -35.48 -33.59 -3.63
C ALA A 242 -34.09 -33.44 -3.01
N LYS A 243 -33.07 -33.37 -3.87
CA LYS A 243 -31.68 -33.34 -3.43
C LYS A 243 -30.88 -32.20 -4.03
N THR A 244 -29.98 -31.68 -3.21
CA THR A 244 -28.88 -30.80 -3.61
C THR A 244 -27.57 -31.52 -3.31
N GLU A 245 -26.77 -31.77 -4.33
CA GLU A 245 -25.45 -32.39 -4.23
C GLU A 245 -24.37 -31.39 -4.63
N ILE A 246 -23.26 -31.38 -3.88
CA ILE A 246 -22.09 -30.57 -4.19
C ILE A 246 -20.91 -31.51 -4.41
N TYR A 247 -20.30 -31.39 -5.58
CA TYR A 247 -19.15 -32.20 -5.99
C TYR A 247 -17.89 -31.36 -6.06
N LEU A 248 -16.76 -31.97 -5.71
CA LEU A 248 -15.45 -31.49 -6.13
C LEU A 248 -15.19 -32.03 -7.53
N LYS A 249 -14.85 -31.15 -8.46
CA LYS A 249 -14.41 -31.52 -9.80
C LYS A 249 -12.94 -31.16 -9.99
N ILE A 250 -12.18 -32.04 -10.62
CA ILE A 250 -10.84 -31.78 -11.13
C ILE A 250 -10.96 -31.50 -12.63
N ASN A 251 -10.48 -30.34 -13.07
CA ASN A 251 -10.73 -29.82 -14.42
C ASN A 251 -9.72 -30.33 -15.46
N ASN A 252 -8.55 -30.77 -15.01
CA ASN A 252 -7.41 -31.19 -15.84
C ASN A 252 -6.76 -32.48 -15.31
N GLY A 253 -7.57 -33.35 -14.71
CA GLY A 253 -7.12 -34.58 -14.06
C GLY A 253 -8.29 -35.49 -13.74
N LEU A 254 -8.02 -36.52 -12.93
CA LEU A 254 -9.01 -37.51 -12.50
C LEU A 254 -8.80 -37.87 -11.03
N PHE A 255 -9.90 -38.15 -10.34
CA PHE A 255 -9.92 -38.92 -9.10
C PHE A 255 -9.93 -40.41 -9.43
N SER A 256 -9.20 -41.21 -8.66
CA SER A 256 -9.15 -42.66 -8.77
C SER A 256 -9.36 -43.31 -7.40
N SER A 257 -9.94 -44.51 -7.38
CA SER A 257 -10.12 -45.32 -6.16
C SER A 257 -8.81 -45.90 -5.62
N ASN A 258 -7.77 -46.00 -6.47
CA ASN A 258 -6.45 -46.51 -6.10
C ASN A 258 -5.33 -45.80 -6.89
N TYR A 259 -4.07 -46.03 -6.48
CA TYR A 259 -2.93 -45.37 -7.09
C TYR A 259 -2.67 -45.80 -8.55
N THR A 260 -3.18 -46.95 -8.98
CA THR A 260 -3.01 -47.47 -10.35
C THR A 260 -3.98 -46.86 -11.36
N GLY A 261 -4.97 -46.08 -10.93
CA GLY A 261 -5.89 -45.38 -11.82
C GLY A 261 -7.16 -46.16 -12.18
N ILE A 262 -7.66 -47.03 -11.30
CA ILE A 262 -8.90 -47.79 -11.55
C ILE A 262 -10.14 -47.00 -11.10
N SER A 263 -11.23 -47.11 -11.86
CA SER A 263 -12.52 -46.46 -11.58
C SER A 263 -12.39 -44.95 -11.47
N THR A 264 -11.86 -44.33 -12.51
CA THR A 264 -11.61 -42.89 -12.53
C THR A 264 -12.88 -42.09 -12.78
N THR A 265 -12.91 -40.90 -12.18
CA THR A 265 -13.94 -39.89 -12.41
C THR A 265 -13.30 -38.51 -12.30
N ASN A 266 -13.79 -37.53 -13.04
CA ASN A 266 -13.33 -36.14 -12.88
C ASN A 266 -14.06 -35.40 -11.76
N GLN A 267 -15.05 -36.01 -11.12
CA GLN A 267 -15.79 -35.39 -10.02
C GLN A 267 -16.22 -36.39 -8.94
N VAL A 268 -16.20 -35.94 -7.69
CA VAL A 268 -16.53 -36.74 -6.50
C VAL A 268 -17.43 -35.96 -5.57
N LYS A 269 -18.41 -36.62 -4.95
CA LYS A 269 -19.40 -35.97 -4.09
C LYS A 269 -18.76 -35.58 -2.76
N ILE A 270 -18.98 -34.34 -2.32
CA ILE A 270 -18.53 -33.83 -1.02
C ILE A 270 -19.70 -33.86 -0.04
N ILE A 271 -20.84 -33.29 -0.44
CA ILE A 271 -22.01 -33.16 0.43
C ILE A 271 -23.31 -33.35 -0.35
N GLU A 272 -24.31 -33.91 0.33
CA GLU A 272 -25.68 -34.02 -0.11
C GLU A 272 -26.64 -33.46 0.95
N PHE A 273 -27.63 -32.70 0.50
CA PHE A 273 -28.84 -32.38 1.25
C PHE A 273 -30.03 -33.04 0.53
N SER A 274 -30.66 -34.07 1.10
CA SER A 274 -31.74 -34.86 0.45
C SER A 274 -32.99 -35.02 1.33
N GLY A 275 -34.13 -35.36 0.71
CA GLY A 275 -35.43 -35.32 1.36
C GLY A 275 -36.27 -34.05 1.11
N LEU A 276 -37.52 -34.10 1.53
CA LEU A 276 -38.51 -33.06 1.23
C LEU A 276 -38.50 -31.91 2.25
N LYS A 277 -37.75 -32.04 3.35
CA LYS A 277 -37.63 -31.04 4.42
C LYS A 277 -36.27 -30.31 4.38
N ASN A 278 -35.82 -29.98 3.18
CA ASN A 278 -34.47 -29.44 2.97
C ASN A 278 -34.32 -27.92 2.99
N ASN A 279 -35.40 -27.18 3.25
CA ASN A 279 -35.36 -25.72 3.28
C ASN A 279 -34.35 -25.13 4.27
N GLY A 280 -33.87 -23.93 3.93
CA GLY A 280 -33.13 -23.04 4.82
C GLY A 280 -31.63 -22.99 4.56
N LEU A 281 -30.95 -22.28 5.47
CA LEU A 281 -29.50 -22.09 5.44
C LEU A 281 -28.78 -23.40 5.77
N LYS A 282 -27.75 -23.72 5.00
CA LYS A 282 -26.86 -24.88 5.16
C LYS A 282 -25.44 -24.38 5.27
N ASN A 283 -24.76 -24.77 6.34
CA ASN A 283 -23.34 -24.50 6.54
C ASN A 283 -22.59 -25.83 6.56
N TYR A 284 -21.53 -25.93 5.76
CA TYR A 284 -20.66 -27.08 5.74
C TYR A 284 -19.20 -26.63 5.80
N GLN A 285 -18.45 -27.26 6.70
CA GLN A 285 -17.04 -27.04 6.88
C GLN A 285 -16.34 -28.40 6.93
N SER A 286 -15.26 -28.57 6.17
CA SER A 286 -14.49 -29.81 6.15
C SER A 286 -13.03 -29.58 5.85
N ALA A 287 -12.18 -30.43 6.42
CA ALA A 287 -10.75 -30.45 6.13
C ALA A 287 -10.48 -31.26 4.86
N PHE A 288 -9.66 -30.71 3.98
CA PHE A 288 -9.19 -31.34 2.76
C PHE A 288 -7.68 -31.53 2.92
N ILE A 289 -7.20 -32.77 2.86
CA ILE A 289 -5.81 -33.11 3.09
C ILE A 289 -5.23 -33.61 1.78
N THR A 290 -4.21 -32.94 1.28
CA THR A 290 -3.42 -33.42 0.14
C THR A 290 -2.13 -34.04 0.65
N GLN A 291 -1.74 -35.17 0.04
CA GLN A 291 -0.46 -35.81 0.30
C GLN A 291 0.15 -36.32 -1.01
N ILE A 292 1.48 -36.44 -1.01
CA ILE A 292 2.22 -37.08 -2.07
C ILE A 292 3.34 -37.94 -1.48
N GLN A 293 3.55 -39.10 -2.07
CA GLN A 293 4.59 -40.03 -1.64
C GLN A 293 6.00 -39.46 -1.81
N ASN A 294 6.22 -38.70 -2.88
CA ASN A 294 7.53 -38.15 -3.26
C ASN A 294 7.35 -36.70 -3.73
N SER A 295 8.21 -35.79 -3.27
CA SER A 295 8.17 -34.39 -3.70
C SER A 295 8.45 -34.21 -5.19
N ASN A 296 9.21 -35.14 -5.79
CA ASN A 296 9.36 -35.22 -7.24
C ASN A 296 8.18 -35.97 -7.85
N LEU A 297 7.30 -35.22 -8.52
CA LEU A 297 6.09 -35.73 -9.18
C LEU A 297 6.34 -36.86 -10.18
N ALA A 298 7.48 -36.83 -10.88
CA ALA A 298 7.83 -37.86 -11.86
C ALA A 298 8.16 -39.23 -11.22
N LEU A 299 8.52 -39.23 -9.93
CA LEU A 299 8.87 -40.43 -9.16
C LEU A 299 7.77 -40.84 -8.17
N ALA A 300 6.74 -40.01 -7.99
CA ALA A 300 5.68 -40.25 -7.04
C ALA A 300 4.80 -41.42 -7.48
N GLN A 301 4.71 -42.45 -6.64
CA GLN A 301 3.82 -43.60 -6.88
C GLN A 301 2.35 -43.25 -6.64
N TRP A 302 2.09 -42.27 -5.78
CA TRP A 302 0.75 -41.80 -5.47
C TRP A 302 0.74 -40.35 -5.01
N SER A 303 -0.38 -39.69 -5.28
CA SER A 303 -0.82 -38.44 -4.66
C SER A 303 -2.28 -38.60 -4.30
N THR A 304 -2.69 -38.10 -3.14
CA THR A 304 -4.05 -38.28 -2.63
C THR A 304 -4.68 -36.95 -2.24
N LEU A 305 -6.02 -36.93 -2.28
CA LEU A 305 -6.87 -35.94 -1.66
C LEU A 305 -7.87 -36.67 -0.76
N SER A 306 -7.85 -36.35 0.53
CA SER A 306 -8.72 -36.93 1.55
C SER A 306 -9.60 -35.87 2.20
N PHE A 307 -10.87 -36.19 2.45
CA PHE A 307 -11.82 -35.30 3.14
C PHE A 307 -13.00 -36.09 3.70
N PHE A 308 -13.77 -35.46 4.59
CA PHE A 308 -15.04 -36.00 5.07
C PHE A 308 -16.16 -35.71 4.09
N THR A 309 -16.91 -36.71 3.68
CA THR A 309 -18.18 -36.55 2.97
C THR A 309 -19.33 -36.44 3.96
N GLN A 310 -20.37 -35.69 3.64
CA GLN A 310 -21.55 -35.56 4.50
C GLN A 310 -22.85 -35.77 3.71
N ASN A 311 -23.76 -36.56 4.25
CA ASN A 311 -25.12 -36.69 3.72
C ASN A 311 -26.11 -36.27 4.81
N ILE A 312 -26.91 -35.26 4.52
CA ILE A 312 -27.96 -34.74 5.40
C ILE A 312 -29.29 -35.06 4.76
N LYS A 313 -30.00 -36.05 5.31
CA LYS A 313 -31.32 -36.44 4.83
C LYS A 313 -32.38 -36.11 5.87
N ASP A 314 -33.29 -35.19 5.53
CA ASP A 314 -34.36 -34.72 6.44
C ASP A 314 -33.85 -34.33 7.84
N GLY A 315 -32.66 -33.71 7.90
CA GLY A 315 -32.02 -33.25 9.14
C GLY A 315 -31.16 -34.29 9.87
N VAL A 316 -31.14 -35.55 9.41
CA VAL A 316 -30.23 -36.58 9.93
C VAL A 316 -28.92 -36.53 9.16
N THR A 317 -27.83 -36.28 9.88
CA THR A 317 -26.48 -36.19 9.31
C THR A 317 -25.75 -37.51 9.42
N THR A 318 -25.21 -37.98 8.30
CA THR A 318 -24.25 -39.09 8.23
C THR A 318 -22.94 -38.58 7.64
N ASN A 319 -21.82 -38.97 8.24
CA ASN A 319 -20.49 -38.60 7.77
C ASN A 319 -19.77 -39.86 7.26
N GLY A 320 -18.94 -39.67 6.24
CA GLY A 320 -18.05 -40.69 5.71
C GLY A 320 -16.66 -40.11 5.46
N GLU A 321 -15.67 -40.98 5.34
CA GLU A 321 -14.32 -40.60 4.94
C GLU A 321 -14.10 -41.00 3.49
N ALA A 322 -13.54 -40.09 2.70
CA ALA A 322 -13.18 -40.37 1.32
C ALA A 322 -11.71 -40.03 1.10
N THR A 323 -11.00 -40.93 0.41
CA THR A 323 -9.64 -40.70 -0.09
C THR A 323 -9.61 -41.06 -1.56
N TYR A 324 -9.16 -40.12 -2.37
CA TYR A 324 -9.02 -40.30 -3.80
C TYR A 324 -7.57 -40.13 -4.22
N TYR A 325 -7.12 -40.97 -5.14
CA TYR A 325 -5.82 -40.83 -5.78
C TYR A 325 -5.93 -39.90 -6.98
N LEU A 326 -4.99 -38.98 -7.12
CA LEU A 326 -4.97 -37.99 -8.17
C LEU A 326 -4.19 -38.52 -9.38
N ARG A 327 -4.83 -38.49 -10.54
CA ARG A 327 -4.30 -38.94 -11.82
C ARG A 327 -4.42 -37.80 -12.84
N ASP A 328 -3.57 -37.83 -13.85
CA ASP A 328 -3.64 -36.86 -14.95
C ASP A 328 -4.87 -37.15 -15.81
N GLU A 329 -5.22 -36.23 -16.71
CA GLU A 329 -6.43 -36.35 -17.54
C GLU A 329 -6.43 -37.62 -18.42
N LEU A 330 -5.25 -38.08 -18.84
CA LEU A 330 -5.06 -39.31 -19.62
C LEU A 330 -4.96 -40.56 -18.76
N ASN A 331 -4.99 -40.43 -17.43
CA ASN A 331 -4.80 -41.50 -16.45
C ASN A 331 -3.48 -42.30 -16.61
N THR A 332 -2.44 -41.69 -17.17
CA THR A 332 -1.16 -42.34 -17.45
C THR A 332 -0.18 -42.25 -16.28
N ARG A 333 -0.31 -41.25 -15.40
CA ARG A 333 0.64 -41.01 -14.31
C ARG A 333 -0.01 -40.47 -13.04
N THR A 334 0.76 -40.48 -11.96
CA THR A 334 0.44 -39.73 -10.74
C THR A 334 0.39 -38.23 -11.05
N PHE A 335 -0.58 -37.55 -10.47
CA PHE A 335 -0.86 -36.14 -10.69
C PHE A 335 -0.89 -35.41 -9.35
N GLY A 336 -0.05 -34.40 -9.19
CA GLY A 336 0.01 -33.67 -7.93
C GLY A 336 -1.19 -32.74 -7.74
N ALA A 337 -1.61 -32.52 -6.50
CA ALA A 337 -2.59 -31.49 -6.19
C ALA A 337 -2.14 -30.08 -6.65
N SER A 338 -0.82 -29.84 -6.76
CA SER A 338 -0.27 -28.60 -7.32
C SER A 338 -0.39 -28.49 -8.84
N GLU A 339 -0.60 -29.58 -9.54
CA GLU A 339 -0.85 -29.58 -10.99
C GLU A 339 -2.35 -29.44 -11.30
N ALA A 340 -3.20 -29.70 -10.31
CA ALA A 340 -4.64 -29.73 -10.46
C ALA A 340 -5.28 -28.34 -10.43
N SER A 341 -6.29 -28.17 -11.26
CA SER A 341 -7.29 -27.12 -11.17
C SER A 341 -8.61 -27.74 -10.72
N PHE A 342 -9.22 -27.18 -9.67
CA PHE A 342 -10.47 -27.68 -9.12
C PHE A 342 -11.64 -26.73 -9.38
N SER A 343 -12.86 -27.25 -9.40
CA SER A 343 -14.10 -26.48 -9.37
C SER A 343 -15.13 -27.19 -8.49
N PHE A 344 -16.19 -26.49 -8.08
CA PHE A 344 -17.32 -27.08 -7.36
C PHE A 344 -18.52 -27.16 -8.29
N VAL A 345 -19.16 -28.33 -8.35
CA VAL A 345 -20.37 -28.55 -9.15
C VAL A 345 -21.56 -28.67 -8.21
N PHE A 346 -22.58 -27.84 -8.42
CA PHE A 346 -23.79 -27.77 -7.63
C PHE A 346 -24.94 -28.37 -8.43
N VAL A 347 -25.46 -29.51 -7.99
CA VAL A 347 -26.48 -30.27 -8.70
C VAL A 347 -27.75 -30.28 -7.88
N ASN A 348 -28.85 -29.81 -8.44
CA ASN A 348 -30.19 -30.04 -7.89
C ASN A 348 -30.86 -31.16 -8.66
N THR A 349 -31.60 -32.02 -7.96
CA THR A 349 -32.43 -33.06 -8.57
C THR A 349 -33.78 -33.12 -7.85
N VAL A 350 -34.85 -33.24 -8.62
CA VAL A 350 -36.20 -33.57 -8.13
C VAL A 350 -36.62 -34.87 -8.78
N THR A 351 -37.18 -35.79 -8.00
CA THR A 351 -37.65 -37.08 -8.49
C THR A 351 -39.11 -37.28 -8.12
N TYR A 352 -39.92 -37.68 -9.10
CA TYR A 352 -41.29 -38.16 -8.94
C TYR A 352 -41.38 -39.62 -9.40
N ASP A 353 -42.39 -40.34 -8.91
CA ASP A 353 -42.72 -41.69 -9.41
C ASP A 353 -43.12 -41.68 -10.89
N ASP A 354 -43.94 -40.70 -11.31
CA ASP A 354 -44.18 -40.39 -12.73
C ASP A 354 -43.14 -39.35 -13.17
N SER A 355 -42.00 -39.78 -13.70
CA SER A 355 -40.90 -38.88 -14.05
C SER A 355 -41.26 -37.84 -15.13
N THR A 356 -42.24 -38.14 -15.96
CA THR A 356 -42.66 -37.32 -17.11
C THR A 356 -43.91 -36.49 -16.86
N ASN A 357 -44.62 -36.75 -15.75
CA ASN A 357 -45.92 -36.18 -15.43
C ASN A 357 -46.97 -36.38 -16.55
N ILE A 358 -46.98 -37.55 -17.21
CA ILE A 358 -47.94 -37.86 -18.29
C ILE A 358 -49.38 -37.73 -17.79
N LYS A 359 -49.64 -38.06 -16.52
CA LYS A 359 -50.98 -37.96 -15.92
C LYS A 359 -51.35 -36.56 -15.43
N GLY A 360 -50.42 -35.60 -15.44
CA GLY A 360 -50.66 -34.25 -14.92
C GLY A 360 -50.90 -34.19 -13.41
N GLN A 361 -50.54 -35.23 -12.66
CA GLN A 361 -50.84 -35.36 -11.22
C GLN A 361 -49.70 -34.91 -10.32
N ASN A 362 -48.48 -34.77 -10.84
CA ASN A 362 -47.34 -34.32 -10.05
C ASN A 362 -47.50 -32.87 -9.64
N LYS A 363 -47.21 -32.62 -8.37
CA LYS A 363 -47.26 -31.30 -7.79
C LYS A 363 -46.09 -30.46 -8.27
N SER A 364 -46.33 -29.30 -8.85
CA SER A 364 -45.23 -28.44 -9.31
C SER A 364 -44.40 -27.89 -8.14
N LYS A 365 -43.07 -28.08 -8.20
CA LYS A 365 -42.11 -27.68 -7.17
C LYS A 365 -41.01 -26.81 -7.74
N LEU A 366 -40.49 -25.92 -6.90
CA LEU A 366 -39.26 -25.19 -7.11
C LEU A 366 -38.23 -25.72 -6.12
N ILE A 367 -37.12 -26.26 -6.62
CA ILE A 367 -35.88 -26.40 -5.86
C ILE A 367 -34.88 -25.38 -6.38
N ARG A 368 -34.32 -24.58 -5.47
CA ARG A 368 -33.28 -23.61 -5.73
C ARG A 368 -32.18 -23.78 -4.71
N LEU A 369 -30.94 -23.79 -5.18
CA LEU A 369 -29.76 -23.61 -4.33
C LEU A 369 -29.17 -22.24 -4.61
N ASN A 370 -28.98 -21.43 -3.56
CA ASN A 370 -28.15 -20.23 -3.61
C ASN A 370 -26.84 -20.53 -2.88
N SER A 371 -25.70 -20.48 -3.57
CA SER A 371 -24.41 -20.51 -2.88
C SER A 371 -24.00 -19.09 -2.49
N LEU A 372 -24.03 -18.81 -1.19
CA LEU A 372 -23.77 -17.48 -0.61
C LEU A 372 -22.27 -17.25 -0.38
N ALA A 373 -21.55 -18.30 0.03
CA ALA A 373 -20.10 -18.25 0.20
C ALA A 373 -19.46 -19.63 -0.06
N ILE A 374 -18.35 -19.63 -0.79
CA ILE A 374 -17.51 -20.80 -1.05
C ILE A 374 -16.07 -20.34 -0.95
N TYR A 375 -15.30 -20.93 -0.05
CA TYR A 375 -13.85 -20.70 -0.03
C TYR A 375 -13.10 -21.94 0.44
N LEU A 376 -11.91 -22.09 -0.13
CA LEU A 376 -10.94 -23.10 0.22
C LEU A 376 -9.65 -22.37 0.62
N GLU A 377 -9.22 -22.55 1.86
CA GLU A 377 -8.07 -21.88 2.44
C GLU A 377 -7.05 -22.89 2.94
N THR A 378 -5.77 -22.51 2.94
CA THR A 378 -4.72 -23.37 3.52
C THR A 378 -4.66 -23.15 5.03
N ILE A 379 -4.77 -24.23 5.80
CA ILE A 379 -4.51 -24.21 7.25
C ILE A 379 -2.99 -24.25 7.46
N ARG A 380 -2.46 -23.31 8.25
CA ARG A 380 -1.04 -23.25 8.62
C ARG A 380 -0.80 -23.82 9.99
#